data_AF-A0AAU1F9R5-F1
#
_entry.id   AF-A0AAU1F9R5-F1
#
_cell.length_a   1.000
_cell.length_b   1.000
_cell.length_c   1.000
_cell.angle_alpha   90.00
_cell.angle_beta   90.00
_cell.angle_gamma   90.00
#
_symmetry.space_group_name_H-M   'P 1'
#
loop_
_entity.id
_entity.type
_entity.pdbx_description
1 polymer ?
#
loop_
_entity_poly.entity_id
_entity_poly.type
_entity_poly.pdbx_seq_one_letter_code
_entity_poly.pdbx_strand_id
1 'polypeptide(L)'
;MDPESVERGLAGLVLTIVELLRQLMERQALRRIEDGGLSDEQIEQLGLTLMALEKRVEELREHFGLSPDDLNIDLGPLGPLLPPES
;
A
#
# COMPACT_ATOMS: atom_id res chain seq x y z
N MET A 1 7.09 13.14 -23.82
CA MET A 1 7.02 12.42 -22.53
C MET A 1 8.32 12.68 -21.84
N ASP A 2 8.31 13.42 -20.73
CA ASP A 2 9.52 13.73 -19.98
C ASP A 2 9.97 12.49 -19.21
N PRO A 3 11.22 12.04 -19.29
CA PRO A 3 11.70 10.85 -18.57
C PRO A 3 11.41 10.90 -17.06
N GLU A 4 11.57 12.06 -16.44
CA GLU A 4 11.24 12.30 -15.01
C GLU A 4 9.75 12.10 -14.70
N SER A 5 8.86 12.48 -15.63
CA SER A 5 7.40 12.30 -15.46
C SER A 5 6.99 10.83 -15.52
N VAL A 6 7.68 10.03 -16.34
CA VAL A 6 7.44 8.59 -16.48
C VAL A 6 7.96 7.84 -15.24
N GLU A 7 9.13 8.23 -14.74
CA GLU A 7 9.73 7.63 -13.54
C GLU A 7 8.87 7.89 -12.30
N ARG A 8 8.37 9.12 -12.10
CA ARG A 8 7.41 9.44 -11.02
C ARG A 8 6.09 8.68 -11.16
N GLY A 9 5.54 8.58 -12.36
CA GLY A 9 4.30 7.84 -12.61
C GLY A 9 4.44 6.34 -12.31
N LEU A 10 5.59 5.75 -12.66
CA LEU A 10 5.89 4.35 -12.36
C LEU A 10 6.12 4.13 -10.86
N ALA A 11 6.82 5.04 -10.19
CA ALA A 11 7.01 5.00 -8.74
C ALA A 11 5.66 5.07 -8.01
N GLY A 12 4.78 5.99 -8.42
CA GLY A 12 3.40 6.07 -7.93
C GLY A 12 2.69 4.73 -8.08
N LEU A 13 2.66 4.16 -9.29
CA LEU A 13 1.99 2.88 -9.55
C LEU A 13 2.51 1.74 -8.65
N VAL A 14 3.83 1.64 -8.47
CA VAL A 14 4.43 0.62 -7.60
C VAL A 14 4.01 0.82 -6.15
N LEU A 15 4.09 2.05 -5.64
CA LEU A 15 3.73 2.37 -4.25
C LEU A 15 2.25 2.11 -3.99
N THR A 16 1.41 2.44 -4.96
CA THR A 16 -0.03 2.17 -4.95
C THR A 16 -0.33 0.66 -4.90
N ILE A 17 0.39 -0.17 -5.67
CA ILE A 17 0.24 -1.63 -5.60
C ILE A 17 0.68 -2.17 -4.23
N VAL A 18 1.78 -1.64 -3.68
CA VAL A 18 2.27 -2.05 -2.35
C VAL A 18 1.23 -1.72 -1.27
N GLU A 19 0.61 -0.55 -1.35
CA GLU A 19 -0.44 -0.13 -0.41
C GLU A 19 -1.70 -1.01 -0.50
N LEU A 20 -2.13 -1.38 -1.71
CA LEU A 20 -3.22 -2.34 -1.88
C LEU A 20 -2.91 -3.71 -1.26
N LEU A 21 -1.66 -4.18 -1.41
CA LEU A 21 -1.24 -5.43 -0.79
C LEU A 21 -1.23 -5.32 0.74
N ARG A 22 -0.79 -4.18 1.31
CA ARG A 22 -0.85 -3.90 2.75
C ARG A 22 -2.28 -4.04 3.28
N GLN A 23 -3.24 -3.35 2.65
CA GLN A 23 -4.65 -3.38 3.04
C GLN A 23 -5.29 -4.77 2.88
N LEU A 24 -4.96 -5.49 1.81
CA LEU A 24 -5.45 -6.85 1.60
C LEU A 24 -4.95 -7.79 2.71
N MET A 25 -3.67 -7.71 3.05
CA MET A 25 -3.06 -8.53 4.10
C MET A 25 -3.66 -8.21 5.47
N GLU A 26 -3.86 -6.93 5.80
CA GLU A 26 -4.55 -6.50 7.02
C GLU A 26 -5.96 -7.10 7.12
N ARG A 27 -6.73 -7.03 6.03
CA ARG A 27 -8.08 -7.61 5.99
C ARG A 27 -8.08 -9.14 6.05
N GLN A 28 -7.06 -9.81 5.51
CA GLN A 28 -6.90 -11.26 5.62
C GLN A 28 -6.47 -11.68 7.03
N ALA A 29 -5.64 -10.89 7.69
CA ALA A 29 -5.23 -11.11 9.08
C ALA A 29 -6.46 -11.10 10.00
N LEU A 30 -7.28 -10.04 9.90
CA LEU A 30 -8.53 -9.91 10.68
C LEU A 30 -9.47 -11.10 10.47
N ARG A 31 -9.73 -11.49 9.22
CA ARG A 31 -10.57 -12.67 8.92
C ARG A 31 -10.01 -13.97 9.47
N ARG A 32 -8.69 -14.19 9.36
CA ARG A 32 -8.06 -15.43 9.86
C ARG A 32 -7.99 -15.49 11.39
N ILE A 33 -7.92 -14.35 12.07
CA ILE A 33 -8.08 -14.25 13.53
C ILE A 33 -9.49 -14.70 13.92
N GLU A 34 -10.52 -14.18 13.24
CA GLU A 34 -11.93 -14.52 13.50
C GLU A 34 -12.24 -16.00 13.23
N ASP A 35 -11.65 -16.60 12.20
CA ASP A 35 -11.83 -18.01 11.83
C ASP A 35 -10.89 -18.97 12.61
N GLY A 36 -10.03 -18.48 13.51
CA GLY A 36 -9.06 -19.29 14.27
C GLY A 36 -7.93 -19.92 13.43
N GLY A 37 -7.67 -19.37 12.24
CA GLY A 37 -6.76 -19.91 11.22
C GLY A 37 -5.30 -19.45 11.32
N LEU A 38 -4.94 -18.64 12.33
CA LEU A 38 -3.57 -18.20 12.61
C LEU A 38 -3.32 -18.24 14.12
N SER A 39 -2.11 -18.62 14.53
CA SER A 39 -1.67 -18.43 15.92
C SER A 39 -1.32 -16.96 16.17
N ASP A 40 -1.43 -16.52 17.42
CA ASP A 40 -1.09 -15.14 17.85
C ASP A 40 0.30 -14.70 17.37
N GLU A 41 1.27 -15.63 17.36
CA GLU A 41 2.64 -15.42 16.91
C GLU A 41 2.73 -15.13 15.39
N GLN A 42 1.88 -15.78 14.57
CA GLN A 42 1.81 -15.51 13.13
C GLN A 42 1.18 -14.15 12.84
N ILE A 43 0.23 -13.71 13.66
CA ILE A 43 -0.40 -12.39 13.57
C ILE A 43 0.61 -11.30 13.91
N GLU A 44 1.38 -11.49 14.98
CA GLU A 44 2.44 -10.57 15.39
C GLU A 44 3.52 -10.43 14.31
N GLN A 45 4.02 -11.55 13.76
CA GLN A 45 4.98 -11.53 12.66
C GLN A 45 4.46 -10.83 11.40
N LEU A 46 3.19 -11.05 11.07
CA LEU A 46 2.55 -10.36 9.94
C LEU A 46 2.46 -8.85 10.18
N GLY A 47 2.06 -8.43 11.39
CA GLY A 47 2.04 -7.03 11.79
C GLY A 47 3.41 -6.36 11.69
N LEU A 48 4.46 -7.00 12.21
CA LEU A 48 5.84 -6.49 12.12
C LEU A 48 6.32 -6.36 10.66
N THR A 49 5.96 -7.32 9.82
CA THR A 49 6.29 -7.29 8.39
C THR A 49 5.58 -6.16 7.66
N LEU A 50 4.30 -5.92 7.98
CA LEU A 50 3.51 -4.83 7.44
C LEU A 50 4.05 -3.45 7.85
N MET A 51 4.42 -3.27 9.12
CA MET A 51 5.04 -2.03 9.61
C MET A 51 6.39 -1.76 8.92
N ALA A 52 7.19 -2.81 8.69
CA ALA A 52 8.45 -2.67 7.96
C ALA A 52 8.23 -2.28 6.49
N LEU A 53 7.18 -2.82 5.86
CA LEU A 53 6.80 -2.47 4.50
C LEU A 53 6.35 -1.01 4.39
N GLU A 54 5.48 -0.57 5.30
CA GLU A 54 4.99 0.81 5.37
C GLU A 54 6.13 1.82 5.48
N LYS A 55 7.10 1.55 6.36
CA LYS A 55 8.30 2.40 6.47
C LYS A 55 9.09 2.49 5.16
N ARG A 56 9.22 1.39 4.41
CA ARG A 56 9.92 1.41 3.12
C ARG A 56 9.14 2.18 2.05
N VAL A 57 7.82 2.13 2.10
CA VAL A 57 6.95 2.92 1.23
C VAL A 57 7.12 4.41 1.53
N GLU A 58 7.15 4.82 2.80
CA GLU A 58 7.45 6.20 3.19
C GLU A 58 8.82 6.67 2.68
N GLU A 59 9.88 5.88 2.92
CA GLU A 59 11.24 6.20 2.45
C GLU A 59 11.30 6.39 0.92
N LEU A 60 10.59 5.55 0.15
CA LEU A 60 10.51 5.67 -1.30
C LEU A 60 9.70 6.91 -1.72
N ARG A 61 8.59 7.21 -1.04
CA ARG A 61 7.78 8.40 -1.33
C ARG A 61 8.58 9.68 -1.12
N GLU A 62 9.32 9.77 -0.02
CA GLU A 62 10.23 10.89 0.23
C GLU A 62 11.30 11.00 -0.86
N HIS A 63 11.90 9.87 -1.26
CA HIS A 63 12.91 9.84 -2.32
C HIS A 63 12.39 10.36 -3.67
N PHE A 64 11.15 10.04 -4.03
CA PHE A 64 10.53 10.46 -5.30
C PHE A 64 9.75 11.78 -5.21
N GLY A 65 9.62 12.36 -4.02
CA GLY A 65 8.87 13.59 -3.76
C GLY A 65 7.35 13.42 -3.94
N LEU A 66 6.81 12.27 -3.51
CA LEU A 66 5.41 11.89 -3.67
C LEU A 66 4.62 12.09 -2.36
N SER A 67 3.51 12.80 -2.44
CA SER A 67 2.54 12.95 -1.36
C SER A 67 1.65 11.70 -1.20
N PRO A 68 0.89 11.57 -0.09
CA PRO A 68 -0.02 10.43 0.08
C PRO A 68 -1.10 10.40 -1.01
N ASP A 69 -1.55 11.59 -1.40
CA ASP A 69 -2.58 11.77 -2.41
C ASP A 69 -2.10 11.35 -3.81
N ASP A 70 -0.79 11.44 -4.08
CA ASP A 70 -0.18 10.97 -5.34
C ASP A 70 -0.22 9.44 -5.49
N LEU A 71 -0.44 8.71 -4.40
CA LEU A 71 -0.63 7.26 -4.43
C LEU A 71 -2.06 6.86 -4.78
N ASN A 72 -3.02 7.78 -4.68
CA ASN A 72 -4.40 7.51 -5.06
C ASN A 72 -4.60 7.82 -6.55
N ILE A 73 -4.06 6.92 -7.38
CA ILE A 73 -4.08 7.08 -8.84
C ILE A 73 -5.51 7.03 -9.35
N ASP A 74 -5.91 8.06 -10.09
CA ASP A 74 -7.13 8.07 -10.88
C ASP A 74 -6.94 7.18 -12.12
N LEU A 75 -7.67 6.06 -12.17
CA LEU A 75 -7.67 5.12 -13.29
C LEU A 75 -8.64 5.54 -14.41
N GLY A 76 -9.17 6.76 -14.39
CA GLY A 76 -10.10 7.29 -15.39
C GLY A 76 -11.48 6.65 -15.23
N PRO A 77 -11.98 5.84 -16.18
CA PRO A 77 -13.32 5.26 -16.10
C PRO A 77 -13.53 4.31 -14.89
N LEU A 78 -12.45 3.86 -14.25
CA LEU A 78 -12.50 3.03 -13.04
C LEU A 78 -12.47 3.86 -11.75
N GLY A 79 -12.27 5.18 -11.84
CA GLY A 79 -12.17 6.08 -10.70
C GLY A 79 -10.84 5.94 -9.93
N PRO A 80 -10.74 6.59 -8.76
CA PRO A 80 -9.56 6.50 -7.90
C PRO A 80 -9.38 5.10 -7.33
N LEU A 81 -8.14 4.64 -7.22
CA LEU A 81 -7.84 3.28 -6.77
C LEU A 81 -8.14 3.07 -5.27
N LEU A 82 -7.97 4.10 -4.44
CA LEU A 82 -8.27 4.07 -3.02
C LEU A 82 -9.61 4.77 -2.74
N PRO A 83 -10.50 4.14 -1.93
CA PRO A 83 -11.73 4.80 -1.49
C PRO A 83 -11.39 6.01 -0.59
N PRO A 84 -12.23 7.07 -0.58
CA PRO A 84 -12.01 8.21 0.30
C PRO A 84 -12.03 7.76 1.77
N GLU A 85 -11.02 8.19 2.55
CA GLU A 85 -10.99 7.97 3.99
C GLU A 85 -12.26 8.58 4.62
N SER A 86 -13.00 7.78 5.40
CA SER A 86 -14.26 8.18 6.06
C SER A 86 -14.04 8.53 7.53
#